data_AF-A0A242N1R0-F1
#
_entry.id   AF-A0A242N1R0-F1
#
_cell.length_a   1.000
_cell.length_b   1.000
_cell.length_c   1.000
_cell.angle_alpha   90.00
_cell.angle_beta   90.00
_cell.angle_gamma   90.00
#
_symmetry.space_group_name_H-M   'P 1'
#
loop_
_entity.id
_entity.type
_entity.pdbx_description
1 polymer ?
#
loop_
_entity_poly.entity_id
_entity_poly.type
_entity_poly.pdbx_seq_one_letter_code
_entity_poly.pdbx_strand_id
1 'polypeptide(L)'
;MSRLLFLLTLTFSLSLGAMHDATAQERPLETTAAVMDQKLAASEADADAQAKHQVSRLISQKFGVARAKAEQISAAVMSAASKYSLPPTLLLAIISIESRFKENARGANGATGLMQVVPSAHKKLVRNIDLTEADANIEAGSAILHGYVQSARGDVDAALKSYGGSKAYAEKVGLQVKKISSQFDAEPAGAQAGY
;
A
#
# COMPACT_ATOMS: atom_id res chain seq x y z
N MET A 1 -82.77 -22.49 40.60
CA MET A 1 -83.67 -23.56 40.12
C MET A 1 -83.53 -23.68 38.61
N SER A 2 -83.57 -24.93 38.14
CA SER A 2 -83.87 -25.41 36.78
C SER A 2 -83.12 -24.87 35.57
N ARG A 3 -82.29 -25.77 35.03
CA ARG A 3 -82.03 -25.99 33.60
C ARG A 3 -83.32 -26.16 32.80
N LEU A 4 -83.35 -25.78 31.52
CA LEU A 4 -84.04 -26.54 30.43
C LEU A 4 -83.86 -25.85 29.05
N LEU A 5 -83.24 -26.53 28.07
CA LEU A 5 -83.84 -27.08 26.81
C LEU A 5 -84.19 -25.98 25.77
N PHE A 6 -84.00 -26.09 24.45
CA PHE A 6 -83.71 -27.18 23.50
C PHE A 6 -83.43 -26.53 22.11
N LEU A 7 -82.73 -27.27 21.21
CA LEU A 7 -82.87 -27.34 19.73
C LEU A 7 -82.60 -26.07 18.86
N LEU A 8 -81.57 -26.07 18.00
CA LEU A 8 -81.52 -26.59 16.60
C LEU A 8 -82.23 -25.61 15.62
N THR A 9 -81.67 -25.04 14.55
CA THR A 9 -80.70 -25.44 13.49
C THR A 9 -80.34 -24.17 12.69
N LEU A 10 -79.26 -24.17 11.89
CA LEU A 10 -79.31 -24.06 10.41
C LEU A 10 -77.98 -23.55 9.78
N THR A 11 -77.31 -24.49 9.10
CA THR A 11 -76.41 -24.45 7.92
C THR A 11 -75.40 -23.30 7.62
N PHE A 12 -74.13 -23.74 7.54
CA PHE A 12 -73.19 -23.68 6.40
C PHE A 12 -73.01 -22.36 5.62
N SER A 13 -71.83 -21.76 5.77
CA SER A 13 -71.09 -21.20 4.64
C SER A 13 -69.58 -21.18 4.90
N LEU A 14 -68.87 -21.31 3.81
CA LEU A 14 -67.48 -21.71 3.62
C LEU A 14 -66.51 -20.53 3.78
N SER A 15 -65.38 -20.71 4.45
CA SER A 15 -64.14 -20.00 4.11
C SER A 15 -62.93 -20.68 4.77
N LEU A 16 -61.88 -20.81 3.97
CA LEU A 16 -60.70 -21.66 4.11
C LEU A 16 -59.49 -20.80 4.52
N GLY A 17 -58.61 -21.27 5.39
CA GLY A 17 -57.24 -20.72 5.46
C GLY A 17 -56.48 -20.90 6.78
N ALA A 18 -55.54 -21.86 6.77
CA ALA A 18 -54.25 -21.97 7.48
C ALA A 18 -54.19 -21.59 8.99
N MET A 19 -54.01 -22.47 9.99
CA MET A 19 -53.14 -23.64 10.20
C MET A 19 -51.62 -23.38 10.16
N HIS A 20 -51.04 -23.59 11.34
CA HIS A 20 -49.66 -23.90 11.73
C HIS A 20 -48.67 -22.76 11.98
N ASP A 21 -48.61 -22.43 13.27
CA ASP A 21 -47.45 -21.94 14.01
C ASP A 21 -46.27 -22.93 13.86
N ALA A 22 -45.16 -22.44 13.33
CA ALA A 22 -43.89 -23.15 13.25
C ALA A 22 -42.79 -22.15 13.62
N THR A 23 -42.25 -22.30 14.83
CA THR A 23 -41.09 -21.58 15.33
C THR A 23 -39.88 -21.80 14.41
N ALA A 24 -39.58 -20.84 13.57
CA ALA A 24 -38.33 -20.75 12.82
C ALA A 24 -37.29 -20.02 13.68
N GLN A 25 -36.24 -20.74 14.07
CA GLN A 25 -35.06 -20.20 14.72
C GLN A 25 -34.27 -19.37 13.70
N GLU A 26 -34.37 -18.04 13.77
CA GLU A 26 -33.55 -17.14 12.96
C GLU A 26 -32.08 -17.20 13.41
N ARG A 27 -31.19 -17.66 12.52
CA ARG A 27 -29.73 -17.48 12.67
C ARG A 27 -29.38 -16.04 12.29
N PRO A 28 -28.73 -15.24 13.15
CA PRO A 28 -28.40 -13.85 12.84
C PRO A 28 -27.39 -13.73 11.68
N LEU A 29 -27.70 -12.87 10.71
CA LEU A 29 -26.86 -12.51 9.55
C LEU A 29 -25.66 -11.60 9.87
N GLU A 30 -25.33 -11.34 11.14
CA GLU A 30 -24.29 -10.37 11.51
C GLU A 30 -22.84 -10.90 11.42
N THR A 31 -22.62 -12.21 11.35
CA THR A 31 -21.26 -12.78 11.28
C THR A 31 -20.55 -12.56 9.93
N THR A 32 -21.29 -12.28 8.85
CA THR A 32 -20.72 -12.23 7.49
C THR A 32 -19.90 -10.98 7.19
N ALA A 33 -20.31 -9.80 7.68
CA ALA A 33 -19.64 -8.54 7.37
C ALA A 33 -18.32 -8.37 8.14
N ALA A 34 -18.32 -8.60 9.46
CA ALA A 34 -17.12 -8.48 10.28
C ALA A 34 -16.03 -9.51 9.93
N VAL A 35 -16.43 -10.72 9.52
CA VAL A 35 -15.50 -11.76 9.06
C VAL A 35 -14.94 -11.43 7.67
N MET A 36 -15.71 -10.79 6.79
CA MET A 36 -15.22 -10.29 5.51
C MET A 36 -14.22 -9.13 5.68
N ASP A 37 -14.48 -8.18 6.57
CA ASP A 37 -13.56 -7.06 6.85
C ASP A 37 -12.23 -7.55 7.45
N GLN A 38 -12.26 -8.52 8.38
CA GLN A 38 -11.04 -9.15 8.89
C GLN A 38 -10.29 -9.96 7.82
N LYS A 39 -11.01 -10.66 6.93
CA LYS A 39 -10.42 -11.41 5.82
C LYS A 39 -9.74 -10.47 4.80
N LEU A 40 -10.36 -9.33 4.49
CA LEU A 40 -9.83 -8.30 3.59
C LEU A 40 -8.58 -7.64 4.19
N ALA A 41 -8.63 -7.21 5.45
CA ALA A 41 -7.47 -6.63 6.12
C ALA A 41 -6.29 -7.62 6.25
N ALA A 42 -6.56 -8.90 6.53
CA ALA A 42 -5.52 -9.94 6.55
C ALA A 42 -4.91 -10.16 5.16
N SER A 43 -5.74 -10.21 4.11
CA SER A 43 -5.30 -10.32 2.72
C SER A 43 -4.42 -9.14 2.26
N GLU A 44 -4.76 -7.93 2.68
CA GLU A 44 -3.98 -6.72 2.36
C GLU A 44 -2.64 -6.70 3.11
N ALA A 45 -2.63 -7.13 4.38
CA ALA A 45 -1.42 -7.25 5.17
C ALA A 45 -0.45 -8.30 4.60
N ASP A 46 -0.98 -9.45 4.15
CA ASP A 46 -0.19 -10.50 3.50
C ASP A 46 0.41 -10.02 2.17
N ALA A 47 -0.37 -9.29 1.37
CA ALA A 47 0.09 -8.70 0.11
C ALA A 47 1.18 -7.64 0.32
N ASP A 48 1.03 -6.76 1.31
CA ASP A 48 2.03 -5.75 1.67
C ASP A 48 3.32 -6.40 2.20
N ALA A 49 3.21 -7.43 3.04
CA ALA A 49 4.36 -8.21 3.50
C ALA A 49 5.09 -8.88 2.33
N GLN A 50 4.35 -9.52 1.42
CA GLN A 50 4.93 -10.12 0.22
C GLN A 50 5.63 -9.09 -0.67
N ALA A 51 5.01 -7.92 -0.89
CA ALA A 51 5.60 -6.84 -1.67
C ALA A 51 6.91 -6.34 -1.03
N LYS A 52 6.93 -6.13 0.30
CA LYS A 52 8.15 -5.79 1.05
C LYS A 52 9.25 -6.84 0.88
N HIS A 53 8.91 -8.12 0.98
CA HIS A 53 9.88 -9.20 0.77
C HIS A 53 10.42 -9.25 -0.66
N GLN A 54 9.60 -9.03 -1.68
CA GLN A 54 10.05 -8.97 -3.07
C GLN A 54 11.00 -7.78 -3.30
N VAL A 55 10.63 -6.60 -2.79
CA VAL A 55 11.46 -5.39 -2.88
C VAL A 55 12.81 -5.60 -2.19
N SER A 56 12.83 -6.15 -0.98
CA SER A 56 14.10 -6.38 -0.25
C SER A 56 14.99 -7.41 -0.95
N ARG A 57 14.42 -8.50 -1.50
CA ARG A 57 15.16 -9.46 -2.33
C ARG A 57 15.78 -8.79 -3.54
N LEU A 58 15.01 -8.00 -4.28
CA LEU A 58 15.48 -7.29 -5.46
C LEU A 58 16.64 -6.36 -5.12
N ILE A 59 16.50 -5.56 -4.06
CA ILE A 59 17.54 -4.62 -3.60
C ILE A 59 18.83 -5.39 -3.25
N SER A 60 18.71 -6.45 -2.46
CA SER A 60 19.86 -7.23 -2.01
C SER A 60 20.60 -7.91 -3.17
N GLN A 61 19.88 -8.62 -4.04
CA GLN A 61 20.47 -9.39 -5.13
C GLN A 61 21.07 -8.51 -6.23
N LYS A 62 20.38 -7.43 -6.62
CA LYS A 62 20.79 -6.60 -7.77
C LYS A 62 21.78 -5.51 -7.41
N PHE A 63 21.74 -5.01 -6.18
CA PHE A 63 22.57 -3.89 -5.74
C PHE A 63 23.60 -4.28 -4.68
N GLY A 64 23.63 -5.54 -4.23
CA GLY A 64 24.61 -6.03 -3.26
C GLY A 64 24.42 -5.45 -1.86
N VAL A 65 23.19 -5.03 -1.53
CA VAL A 65 22.86 -4.47 -0.21
C VAL A 65 22.65 -5.63 0.77
N ALA A 66 23.20 -5.50 1.98
CA ALA A 66 23.01 -6.49 3.03
C ALA A 66 21.51 -6.70 3.31
N ARG A 67 21.09 -7.95 3.52
CA ARG A 67 19.67 -8.33 3.61
C ARG A 67 18.89 -7.49 4.63
N ALA A 68 19.39 -7.38 5.86
CA ALA A 68 18.73 -6.59 6.92
C ALA A 68 18.54 -5.12 6.49
N LYS A 69 19.50 -4.57 5.75
CA LYS A 69 19.41 -3.21 5.25
C LYS A 69 18.43 -3.08 4.08
N ALA A 70 18.41 -4.06 3.19
CA ALA A 70 17.44 -4.11 2.11
C ALA A 70 15.99 -4.23 2.65
N GLU A 71 15.79 -4.95 3.75
CA GLU A 71 14.51 -5.03 4.47
C GLU A 71 14.12 -3.67 5.06
N GLN A 72 15.05 -2.96 5.72
CA GLN A 72 14.80 -1.60 6.23
C GLN A 72 14.42 -0.63 5.10
N ILE A 73 15.21 -0.59 4.02
CA ILE A 73 14.93 0.27 2.87
C ILE A 73 13.58 -0.08 2.23
N SER A 74 13.27 -1.37 2.10
CA SER A 74 11.99 -1.81 1.58
C SER A 74 10.81 -1.33 2.43
N ALA A 75 10.90 -1.49 3.76
CA ALA A 75 9.88 -1.01 4.68
C ALA A 75 9.70 0.51 4.58
N ALA A 76 10.80 1.27 4.53
CA ALA A 76 10.79 2.72 4.37
C ALA A 76 10.13 3.16 3.06
N VAL A 77 10.48 2.51 1.94
CA VAL A 77 9.89 2.79 0.62
C VAL A 77 8.39 2.53 0.64
N MET A 78 7.94 1.40 1.17
CA MET A 78 6.51 1.05 1.19
C MET A 78 5.72 1.99 2.09
N SER A 79 6.28 2.34 3.25
CA SER A 79 5.70 3.32 4.16
C SER A 79 5.54 4.70 3.50
N ALA A 80 6.61 5.22 2.88
CA ALA A 80 6.59 6.51 2.22
C ALA A 80 5.69 6.52 0.97
N ALA A 81 5.70 5.44 0.18
CA ALA A 81 4.84 5.26 -0.97
C ALA A 81 3.35 5.36 -0.58
N SER A 82 2.96 4.65 0.48
CA SER A 82 1.60 4.72 1.03
C SER A 82 1.27 6.13 1.53
N LYS A 83 2.13 6.70 2.40
CA LYS A 83 1.93 8.01 3.02
C LYS A 83 1.76 9.14 2.01
N TYR A 84 2.53 9.13 0.94
CA TYR A 84 2.57 10.20 -0.07
C TYR A 84 1.80 9.86 -1.35
N SER A 85 1.11 8.71 -1.38
CA SER A 85 0.42 8.18 -2.57
C SER A 85 1.32 8.16 -3.81
N LEU A 86 2.57 7.74 -3.62
CA LEU A 86 3.58 7.61 -4.68
C LEU A 86 3.75 6.13 -5.05
N PRO A 87 3.93 5.78 -6.32
CA PRO A 87 4.23 4.39 -6.69
C PRO A 87 5.53 3.91 -6.04
N PRO A 88 5.58 2.73 -5.38
CA PRO A 88 6.82 2.19 -4.82
C PRO A 88 7.93 2.04 -5.87
N THR A 89 7.58 1.66 -7.10
CA THR A 89 8.51 1.55 -8.23
C THR A 89 9.15 2.88 -8.61
N LEU A 90 8.43 4.01 -8.43
CA LEU A 90 8.97 5.35 -8.65
C LEU A 90 10.06 5.68 -7.62
N LEU A 91 9.79 5.42 -6.34
CA LEU A 91 10.77 5.66 -5.27
C LEU A 91 12.01 4.78 -5.45
N LEU A 92 11.83 3.49 -5.77
CA LEU A 92 12.94 2.57 -6.06
C LEU A 92 13.75 3.03 -7.28
N ALA A 93 13.10 3.53 -8.33
CA ALA A 93 13.76 4.05 -9.51
C ALA A 93 14.65 5.25 -9.15
N ILE A 94 14.12 6.23 -8.41
CA ILE A 94 14.86 7.40 -7.94
C ILE A 94 16.05 6.96 -7.08
N ILE A 95 15.85 6.17 -6.03
CA ILE A 95 16.94 5.71 -5.15
C ILE A 95 18.03 4.98 -5.94
N SER A 96 17.65 4.16 -6.92
CA SER A 96 18.60 3.44 -7.76
C SER A 96 19.45 4.37 -8.65
N ILE A 97 18.87 5.47 -9.13
CA ILE A 97 19.53 6.47 -9.96
C ILE A 97 20.44 7.36 -9.11
N GLU A 98 19.95 7.77 -7.94
CA GLU A 98 20.57 8.76 -7.07
C GLU A 98 21.78 8.21 -6.30
N SER A 99 21.62 7.03 -5.69
CA SER A 99 22.65 6.49 -4.78
C SER A 99 23.04 5.06 -5.09
N ARG A 100 22.30 4.37 -5.96
CA ARG A 100 22.37 2.91 -6.11
C ARG A 100 22.19 2.19 -4.76
N PHE A 101 21.26 2.69 -3.94
CA PHE A 101 20.97 2.18 -2.60
C PHE A 101 22.11 2.33 -1.57
N LYS A 102 22.99 3.33 -1.76
CA LYS A 102 24.04 3.67 -0.78
C LYS A 102 23.57 4.76 0.16
N GLU A 103 23.31 4.40 1.42
CA GLU A 103 22.82 5.32 2.47
C GLU A 103 23.76 6.46 2.80
N ASN A 104 25.07 6.25 2.69
CA ASN A 104 26.08 7.25 2.96
C ASN A 104 26.51 8.05 1.71
N ALA A 105 25.79 7.92 0.59
CA ALA A 105 26.11 8.60 -0.66
C ALA A 105 26.13 10.13 -0.49
N ARG A 106 27.15 10.78 -1.02
CA ARG A 106 27.28 12.23 -1.07
C ARG A 106 27.48 12.66 -2.52
N GLY A 107 26.66 13.60 -2.97
CA GLY A 107 26.69 14.15 -4.32
C GLY A 107 27.05 15.64 -4.34
N ALA A 108 26.90 16.25 -5.51
CA ALA A 108 27.12 17.68 -5.69
C ALA A 108 26.17 18.51 -4.82
N ASN A 109 26.58 19.73 -4.47
CA ASN A 109 25.79 20.69 -3.69
C ASN A 109 25.33 20.17 -2.31
N GLY A 110 25.99 19.14 -1.77
CA GLY A 110 25.64 18.54 -0.48
C GLY A 110 24.47 17.56 -0.54
N ALA A 111 24.08 17.10 -1.73
CA ALA A 111 23.12 16.02 -1.90
C ALA A 111 23.53 14.79 -1.05
N THR A 112 22.59 14.25 -0.29
CA THR A 112 22.88 13.25 0.75
C THR A 112 21.91 12.07 0.72
N GLY A 113 22.47 10.88 0.89
CA GLY A 113 21.77 9.65 1.18
C GLY A 113 21.05 9.02 0.00
N LEU A 114 20.10 8.15 0.31
CA LEU A 114 19.45 7.26 -0.67
C LEU A 114 18.77 8.00 -1.83
N MET A 115 18.05 9.07 -1.52
CA MET A 115 17.31 9.92 -2.46
C MET A 115 18.04 11.22 -2.80
N GLN A 116 19.32 11.36 -2.38
CA GLN A 116 20.18 12.51 -2.67
C GLN A 116 19.53 13.88 -2.32
N VAL A 117 18.90 13.96 -1.16
CA VAL A 117 18.25 15.18 -0.66
C VAL A 117 19.30 16.27 -0.44
N VAL A 118 19.02 17.48 -0.95
CA VAL A 118 19.89 18.67 -0.82
C VAL A 118 19.43 19.54 0.36
N PRO A 119 20.14 19.54 1.51
CA PRO A 119 19.63 20.19 2.72
C PRO A 119 19.48 21.72 2.59
N SER A 120 20.36 22.34 1.80
CA SER A 120 20.33 23.80 1.58
C SER A 120 19.06 24.26 0.84
N ALA A 121 18.48 23.41 -0.01
CA ALA A 121 17.24 23.67 -0.73
C ALA A 121 15.98 23.42 0.13
N HIS A 122 16.07 22.52 1.12
CA HIS A 122 14.93 22.06 1.92
C HIS A 122 15.10 22.26 3.43
N LYS A 123 15.83 23.30 3.85
CA LYS A 123 16.26 23.55 5.24
C LYS A 123 15.16 23.40 6.29
N LYS A 124 13.93 23.82 5.98
CA LYS A 124 12.82 23.73 6.95
C LYS A 124 12.42 22.29 7.25
N LEU A 125 12.44 21.44 6.22
CA LEU A 125 12.00 20.04 6.27
C LEU A 125 13.05 19.13 6.90
N VAL A 126 14.34 19.34 6.59
CA VAL A 126 15.41 18.40 6.96
C VAL A 126 16.32 18.89 8.07
N ARG A 127 15.91 19.94 8.80
CA ARG A 127 16.68 20.46 9.94
C ARG A 127 16.79 19.38 11.02
N ASN A 128 18.02 19.14 11.47
CA ASN A 128 18.35 18.15 12.50
C ASN A 128 17.99 16.69 12.13
N ILE A 129 17.87 16.40 10.83
CA ILE A 129 17.68 15.05 10.33
C ILE A 129 19.04 14.50 9.88
N ASP A 130 19.39 13.30 10.33
CA ASP A 130 20.48 12.55 9.71
C ASP A 130 19.99 11.91 8.41
N LEU A 131 20.36 12.53 7.30
CA LEU A 131 19.99 12.06 5.96
C LEU A 131 20.78 10.82 5.51
N THR A 132 21.67 10.28 6.33
CA THR A 132 22.29 8.97 6.08
C THR A 132 21.51 7.80 6.66
N GLU A 133 20.51 8.05 7.49
CA GLU A 133 19.57 7.03 7.94
C GLU A 133 18.50 6.77 6.86
N ALA A 134 18.33 5.50 6.45
CA ALA A 134 17.42 5.14 5.36
C ALA A 134 16.00 5.66 5.55
N ASP A 135 15.41 5.43 6.73
CA ASP A 135 14.02 5.79 7.02
C ASP A 135 13.83 7.31 6.91
N ALA A 136 14.74 8.06 7.54
CA ALA A 136 14.71 9.52 7.55
C ALA A 136 14.94 10.12 6.16
N ASN A 137 15.86 9.55 5.37
CA ASN A 137 16.17 10.03 4.04
C ASN A 137 15.02 9.76 3.06
N ILE A 138 14.45 8.55 3.08
CA ILE A 138 13.35 8.17 2.18
C ILE A 138 12.09 8.96 2.51
N GLU A 139 11.81 9.16 3.80
CA GLU A 139 10.71 10.00 4.26
C GLU A 139 10.87 11.44 3.74
N ALA A 140 12.04 12.06 3.96
CA ALA A 140 12.30 13.43 3.52
C ALA A 140 12.27 13.58 1.99
N GLY A 141 12.93 12.69 1.26
CA GLY A 141 12.96 12.71 -0.21
C GLY A 141 11.57 12.50 -0.82
N SER A 142 10.77 11.60 -0.25
CA SER A 142 9.40 11.36 -0.70
C SER A 142 8.48 12.55 -0.42
N ALA A 143 8.61 13.19 0.74
CA ALA A 143 7.89 14.41 1.06
C ALA A 143 8.20 15.56 0.08
N ILE A 144 9.47 15.72 -0.29
CA ILE A 144 9.92 16.72 -1.27
C ILE A 144 9.31 16.41 -2.65
N LEU A 145 9.44 15.17 -3.11
CA LEU A 145 8.87 14.74 -4.39
C LEU A 145 7.36 14.95 -4.43
N HIS A 146 6.66 14.59 -3.37
CA HIS A 146 5.22 14.80 -3.24
C HIS A 146 4.86 16.29 -3.35
N GLY A 147 5.62 17.18 -2.69
CA GLY A 147 5.45 18.63 -2.83
C GLY A 147 5.60 19.12 -4.28
N TYR A 148 6.54 18.56 -5.04
CA TYR A 148 6.67 18.86 -6.47
C TYR A 148 5.49 18.31 -7.29
N VAL A 149 5.01 17.10 -6.99
CA VAL A 149 3.81 16.53 -7.66
C VAL A 149 2.59 17.40 -7.41
N GLN A 150 2.37 17.86 -6.17
CA GLN A 150 1.28 18.78 -5.85
C GLN A 150 1.41 20.10 -6.61
N SER A 151 2.62 20.69 -6.62
CA SER A 151 2.89 21.95 -7.32
C SER A 151 2.68 21.82 -8.83
N ALA A 152 2.97 20.64 -9.38
CA ALA A 152 2.76 20.28 -10.78
C ALA A 152 1.34 19.79 -11.10
N ARG A 153 0.39 19.88 -10.14
CA ARG A 153 -1.01 19.44 -10.31
C ARG A 153 -1.14 17.97 -10.75
N GLY A 154 -0.27 17.11 -10.22
CA GLY A 154 -0.25 15.68 -10.52
C GLY A 154 0.61 15.28 -11.71
N ASP A 155 1.22 16.23 -12.44
CA ASP A 155 2.16 15.91 -13.52
C ASP A 155 3.50 15.41 -12.91
N VAL A 156 3.68 14.10 -12.94
CA VAL A 156 4.87 13.41 -12.41
C VAL A 156 6.13 13.77 -13.20
N ASP A 157 6.05 13.93 -14.52
CA ASP A 157 7.21 14.28 -15.34
C ASP A 157 7.68 15.70 -15.05
N ALA A 158 6.75 16.64 -14.85
CA ALA A 158 7.08 17.98 -14.39
C ALA A 158 7.68 17.97 -12.97
N ALA A 159 7.12 17.16 -12.06
CA ALA A 159 7.65 17.02 -10.70
C ALA A 159 9.08 16.47 -10.69
N LEU A 160 9.38 15.46 -11.52
CA LEU A 160 10.71 14.88 -11.64
C LEU A 160 11.72 15.86 -12.25
N LYS A 161 11.30 16.72 -13.17
CA LYS A 161 12.15 17.83 -13.67
C LYS A 161 12.54 18.77 -12.55
N SER A 162 11.61 19.11 -11.66
CA SER A 162 11.89 19.95 -10.50
C SER A 162 12.76 19.23 -9.46
N TYR A 163 12.54 17.93 -9.24
CA TYR A 163 13.29 17.14 -8.27
C TYR A 163 14.76 16.96 -8.68
N GLY A 164 15.02 16.45 -9.89
CA GLY A 164 16.38 16.19 -10.38
C GLY A 164 16.97 17.30 -11.25
N GLY A 165 16.25 18.43 -11.40
CA GLY A 165 16.73 19.64 -12.07
C GLY A 165 16.79 19.59 -13.60
N SER A 166 16.28 18.55 -14.27
CA SER A 166 16.32 18.47 -15.74
C SER A 166 15.26 17.56 -16.37
N LYS A 167 14.98 17.77 -17.66
CA LYS A 167 14.15 16.86 -18.48
C LYS A 167 14.79 15.48 -18.63
N ALA A 168 16.11 15.43 -18.85
CA ALA A 168 16.85 14.18 -18.97
C ALA A 168 16.75 13.30 -17.72
N TYR A 169 16.69 13.94 -16.55
CA TYR A 169 16.45 13.23 -15.30
C TYR A 169 15.08 12.55 -15.26
N ALA A 170 14.00 13.29 -15.56
CA ALA A 170 12.64 12.73 -15.59
C ALA A 170 12.54 11.54 -16.54
N GLU A 171 13.13 11.66 -17.73
CA GLU A 171 13.15 10.60 -18.74
C GLU A 171 13.92 9.35 -18.26
N LYS A 172 15.08 9.57 -17.61
CA LYS A 172 15.87 8.49 -16.99
C LYS A 172 15.08 7.76 -15.89
N VAL A 173 14.36 8.49 -15.05
CA VAL A 173 13.49 7.90 -14.02
C VAL A 173 12.37 7.09 -14.66
N GLY A 174 11.67 7.63 -15.66
CA GLY A 174 10.60 6.91 -16.36
C GLY A 174 11.06 5.59 -17.01
N LEU A 175 12.24 5.57 -17.62
CA LEU A 175 12.86 4.34 -18.14
C LEU A 175 13.20 3.34 -17.04
N GLN A 176 13.73 3.84 -15.92
CA GLN A 176 14.09 3.00 -14.78
C GLN A 176 12.86 2.42 -14.07
N VAL A 177 11.75 3.16 -13.99
CA VAL A 177 10.46 2.65 -13.51
C VAL A 177 10.03 1.46 -14.35
N LYS A 178 10.01 1.60 -15.69
CA LYS A 178 9.65 0.49 -16.61
C LYS A 178 10.53 -0.74 -16.38
N LYS A 179 11.84 -0.54 -16.24
CA LYS A 179 12.80 -1.61 -15.99
C LYS A 179 12.58 -2.30 -14.64
N ILE A 180 12.21 -1.56 -13.60
CA ILE A 180 11.96 -2.11 -12.27
C ILE A 180 10.61 -2.84 -12.23
N SER A 181 9.56 -2.26 -12.81
CA SER A 181 8.23 -2.91 -12.90
C SER A 181 8.32 -4.27 -13.61
N SER A 182 9.03 -4.35 -14.74
CA SER A 182 9.20 -5.63 -15.44
C SER A 182 9.94 -6.70 -14.62
N GLN A 183 10.66 -6.30 -13.56
CA GLN A 183 11.33 -7.24 -12.66
C GLN A 183 10.38 -7.76 -11.56
N PHE A 184 9.39 -6.97 -11.16
CA PHE A 184 8.32 -7.43 -10.27
C PHE A 184 7.36 -8.36 -11.00
N ASP A 185 7.07 -8.08 -12.28
CA ASP A 185 6.18 -8.92 -13.09
C ASP A 185 6.83 -10.26 -13.49
N ALA A 186 8.17 -10.31 -13.54
CA ALA A 186 8.93 -11.47 -13.99
C ALA A 186 9.30 -12.48 -12.87
N GLU A 187 9.04 -12.18 -11.59
CA GLU A 187 9.25 -13.13 -10.50
C GLU A 187 7.93 -13.86 -10.19
N PRO A 188 7.66 -15.06 -10.76
CA PRO A 188 6.45 -15.79 -10.42
C PRO A 188 6.47 -16.13 -8.92
N ALA A 189 5.30 -16.08 -8.29
CA ALA A 189 5.05 -16.36 -6.87
C ALA A 189 5.40 -17.80 -6.39
N GLY A 190 6.25 -18.54 -7.13
CA GLY A 190 6.60 -19.94 -6.89
C GLY A 190 8.08 -20.24 -6.64
N ALA A 191 8.98 -19.26 -6.61
CA ALA A 191 10.41 -19.50 -6.32
C ALA A 191 10.75 -19.57 -4.82
N GLN A 192 9.85 -20.14 -4.01
CA GLN A 192 10.09 -20.54 -2.62
C GLN A 192 10.17 -22.08 -2.57
N ALA A 193 11.25 -22.65 -3.11
CA ALA A 193 11.59 -24.05 -2.88
C ALA A 193 13.12 -24.21 -2.90
N GLY A 194 13.67 -24.55 -1.73
CA GLY A 194 15.01 -25.12 -1.59
C GLY A 194 16.12 -24.15 -1.23
N TYR A 195 16.39 -24.02 0.08
CA TYR A 195 17.68 -24.33 0.69
C TYR A 195 17.46 -24.66 2.17
#